data_AF-A0A5J4ZBJ6-F1
#
_entry.id   AF-A0A5J4ZBJ6-F1
#
_cell.length_a   1.000
_cell.length_b   1.000
_cell.length_c   1.000
_cell.angle_alpha   90.00
_cell.angle_beta   90.00
_cell.angle_gamma   90.00
#
_symmetry.space_group_name_H-M   'P 1'
#
loop_
_entity.id
_entity.type
_entity.pdbx_description
1 polymer ?
#
loop_
_entity_poly.entity_id
_entity_poly.type
_entity_poly.pdbx_seq_one_letter_code
_entity_poly.pdbx_strand_id
1 'polypeptide(L)'
;MIVGKEYVQHYRSLVSNNGASLSVYDIMPTRPDAPPEHVILDENIKAQEQAYYSIAAFKVSANNKLVAYVRDTKGYEIYTIYVIDAEMRTPVRKPLVCVTSYLEWIGDEVLVYITMDEKNEDENLKWLTHYFPTIAA
;
A
#
# COMPACT_ATOMS: atom_id res chain seq x y z
N MET A 1 17.51 0.51 -18.92
CA MET A 1 17.01 -0.80 -18.42
C MET A 1 18.02 -1.30 -17.40
N ILE A 2 17.65 -1.34 -16.12
CA ILE A 2 18.51 -1.93 -15.09
C ILE A 2 18.15 -3.41 -15.05
N VAL A 3 19.10 -4.27 -15.42
CA VAL A 3 18.96 -5.73 -15.34
C VAL A 3 18.66 -6.13 -13.89
N GLY A 4 17.61 -6.91 -13.65
CA GLY A 4 17.31 -7.50 -12.33
C GLY A 4 16.30 -6.77 -11.44
N LYS A 5 15.55 -5.79 -11.97
CA LYS A 5 14.36 -5.23 -11.26
C LYS A 5 13.09 -5.52 -12.04
N GLU A 6 12.52 -6.70 -11.83
CA GLU A 6 11.31 -7.16 -12.52
C GLU A 6 10.01 -6.72 -11.81
N TYR A 7 10.11 -6.23 -10.57
CA TYR A 7 8.96 -5.83 -9.77
C TYR A 7 8.86 -4.31 -9.56
N VAL A 8 7.64 -3.86 -9.28
CA VAL A 8 7.26 -2.44 -9.14
C VAL A 8 7.92 -1.81 -7.91
N GLN A 9 8.26 -0.53 -8.02
CA GLN A 9 8.64 0.31 -6.88
C GLN A 9 7.59 1.41 -6.71
N HIS A 10 7.04 1.53 -5.50
CA HIS A 10 6.09 2.58 -5.15
C HIS A 10 6.83 3.70 -4.43
N TYR A 11 6.77 4.89 -4.99
CA TYR A 11 7.43 6.08 -4.47
C TYR A 11 6.46 7.26 -4.40
N ARG A 12 6.81 8.27 -3.59
CA ARG A 12 6.14 9.57 -3.56
C ARG A 12 7.13 10.69 -3.80
N SER A 13 6.69 11.72 -4.50
CA SER A 13 7.44 12.97 -4.64
C SER A 13 6.82 14.04 -3.77
N LEU A 14 7.68 14.85 -3.14
CA LEU A 14 7.22 16.08 -2.51
C LEU A 14 6.89 17.11 -3.60
N VAL A 15 5.74 17.76 -3.47
CA VAL A 15 5.34 18.85 -4.35
C VAL A 15 5.28 20.12 -3.51
N SER A 16 5.98 21.17 -3.95
CA SER A 16 5.90 22.48 -3.31
C SER A 16 4.51 23.07 -3.55
N ASN A 17 3.71 23.15 -2.49
CA ASN A 17 2.43 23.85 -2.52
C ASN A 17 2.68 25.35 -2.30
N ASN A 18 2.70 26.13 -3.37
CA ASN A 18 2.80 27.59 -3.31
C ASN A 18 1.45 28.28 -3.03
N GLY A 19 0.47 27.56 -2.47
CA GLY A 19 -0.91 28.03 -2.25
C GLY A 19 -1.89 27.70 -3.37
N ALA A 20 -1.47 26.93 -4.38
CA ALA A 20 -2.33 26.44 -5.46
C ALA A 20 -2.79 25.00 -5.19
N SER A 21 -4.02 24.67 -5.58
CA SER A 21 -4.52 23.29 -5.51
C SER A 21 -3.70 22.39 -6.43
N LEU A 22 -3.21 21.28 -5.88
CA LEU A 22 -2.49 20.26 -6.64
C LEU A 22 -3.44 19.56 -7.63
N SER A 23 -2.91 19.21 -8.79
CA SER A 23 -3.60 18.56 -9.89
C SER A 23 -2.80 17.37 -10.41
N VAL A 24 -3.50 16.35 -10.92
CA VAL A 24 -2.86 15.23 -11.63
C VAL A 24 -2.13 15.66 -12.91
N TYR A 25 -2.41 16.87 -13.41
CA TYR A 25 -1.72 17.47 -14.55
C TYR A 25 -0.47 18.27 -14.16
N ASP A 26 -0.15 18.36 -12.87
CA ASP A 26 1.06 19.05 -12.42
C ASP A 26 2.30 18.25 -12.84
N ILE A 27 3.29 18.98 -13.37
CA ILE A 27 4.55 18.39 -13.80
C ILE A 27 5.45 18.24 -12.58
N MET A 28 5.84 17.00 -12.27
CA MET A 28 6.78 16.74 -11.19
C MET A 28 8.15 17.38 -11.50
N PRO A 29 8.79 18.03 -10.53
CA PRO A 29 10.10 18.62 -10.73
C PRO A 29 11.12 17.50 -10.99
N THR A 30 11.69 17.47 -12.20
CA THR A 30 12.70 16.48 -12.62
C THR A 30 14.13 17.04 -12.61
N ARG A 31 14.30 18.26 -12.08
CA ARG A 31 15.60 18.92 -12.03
C ARG A 31 16.50 18.28 -10.96
N PRO A 32 17.85 18.36 -11.10
CA PRO A 32 18.77 17.80 -10.11
C PRO A 32 18.64 18.39 -8.69
N ASP A 33 18.06 19.59 -8.57
CA ASP A 33 17.78 20.28 -7.30
C ASP A 33 16.38 19.96 -6.74
N ALA A 34 15.60 19.11 -7.42
CA ALA A 34 14.31 18.67 -6.91
C ALA A 34 14.46 17.83 -5.62
N PRO A 35 13.47 17.89 -4.70
CA PRO A 35 13.46 17.00 -3.55
C PRO A 35 13.53 15.53 -3.98
N PRO A 36 14.30 14.68 -3.28
CA PRO A 36 14.42 13.28 -3.64
C PRO A 36 13.08 12.56 -3.49
N GLU A 37 12.80 11.64 -4.42
CA GLU A 37 11.66 10.72 -4.31
C GLU A 37 11.82 9.81 -3.09
N HIS A 38 10.74 9.64 -2.34
CA HIS A 38 10.69 8.76 -1.18
C HIS A 38 10.09 7.41 -1.58
N VAL A 39 10.91 6.35 -1.58
CA VAL A 39 10.46 4.98 -1.87
C VAL A 39 9.69 4.43 -0.68
N ILE A 40 8.39 4.19 -0.86
CA ILE A 40 7.47 3.65 0.15
C ILE A 40 7.58 2.12 0.19
N LEU A 41 7.54 1.46 -0.97
CA LEU A 41 7.61 0.01 -1.09
C LEU A 41 8.47 -0.37 -2.29
N ASP A 42 9.53 -1.14 -2.02
CA ASP A 42 10.33 -1.78 -3.06
C ASP A 42 10.01 -3.27 -3.10
N GLU A 43 9.19 -3.68 -4.07
CA GLU A 43 8.77 -5.08 -4.20
C GLU A 43 9.95 -6.00 -4.55
N ASN A 44 11.01 -5.50 -5.20
CA ASN A 44 12.19 -6.30 -5.52
C ASN A 44 12.88 -6.77 -4.25
N ILE A 45 13.03 -5.88 -3.26
CA ILE A 45 13.60 -6.24 -1.95
C ILE A 45 12.70 -7.24 -1.23
N LYS A 46 11.37 -7.05 -1.30
CA LYS A 46 10.42 -7.95 -0.63
C LYS A 46 10.31 -9.33 -1.30
N ALA A 47 10.63 -9.44 -2.58
CA ALA A 47 10.53 -10.66 -3.38
C ALA A 47 11.79 -11.54 -3.33
N GLN A 48 12.95 -11.03 -2.89
CA GLN A 48 14.26 -11.72 -2.97
C GLN A 48 14.30 -13.16 -2.40
N GLU A 49 13.43 -13.48 -1.44
CA GLU A 49 13.39 -14.80 -0.79
C GLU A 49 12.07 -15.54 -1.05
N GLN A 50 11.28 -15.10 -2.01
CA GLN A 50 9.98 -15.69 -2.31
C GLN A 50 9.99 -16.32 -3.70
N ALA A 51 9.52 -17.58 -3.80
CA ALA A 51 9.36 -18.25 -5.09
C ALA A 51 8.27 -17.58 -5.96
N TYR A 52 7.33 -16.88 -5.32
CA TYR A 52 6.31 -16.06 -5.94
C TYR A 52 6.07 -14.83 -5.06
N TYR A 53 5.90 -13.67 -5.68
CA TYR A 53 5.56 -12.44 -4.97
C TYR A 53 4.65 -11.60 -5.84
N SER A 54 3.51 -11.16 -5.30
CA SER A 54 2.68 -10.18 -5.96
C SER A 54 2.07 -9.20 -4.96
N ILE A 55 1.91 -7.96 -5.41
CA ILE A 55 1.08 -6.96 -4.77
C ILE A 55 -0.19 -6.80 -5.59
N ALA A 56 -1.33 -7.17 -5.01
CA ALA A 56 -2.62 -7.09 -5.71
C ALA A 56 -3.25 -5.70 -5.62
N ALA A 57 -2.95 -4.94 -4.57
CA ALA A 57 -3.44 -3.59 -4.38
C ALA A 57 -2.50 -2.79 -3.50
N PHE A 58 -2.41 -1.48 -3.78
CA PHE A 58 -1.66 -0.50 -3.03
C PHE A 58 -2.52 0.76 -2.89
N LYS A 59 -2.92 1.10 -1.67
CA LYS A 59 -3.88 2.16 -1.35
C LYS A 59 -3.32 3.09 -0.28
N VAL A 60 -3.32 4.38 -0.57
CA VAL A 60 -2.83 5.44 0.32
C VAL A 60 -4.01 6.10 1.02
N SER A 61 -3.89 6.40 2.31
CA SER A 61 -4.90 7.16 3.06
C SER A 61 -5.02 8.59 2.54
N ALA A 62 -6.16 9.26 2.77
CA ALA A 62 -6.40 10.59 2.20
C ALA A 62 -5.35 11.65 2.62
N ASN A 63 -4.82 11.55 3.84
CA ASN A 63 -3.74 12.39 4.36
C ASN A 63 -2.32 11.94 3.96
N ASN A 64 -2.17 10.90 3.15
CA ASN A 64 -0.89 10.36 2.68
C ASN A 64 0.06 9.83 3.76
N LYS A 65 -0.45 9.54 4.97
CA LYS A 65 0.37 9.03 6.08
C LYS A 65 0.39 7.51 6.18
N LEU A 66 -0.71 6.85 5.84
CA LEU A 66 -0.82 5.40 5.90
C LEU A 66 -0.92 4.81 4.49
N VAL A 67 -0.30 3.65 4.33
CA VAL A 67 -0.36 2.87 3.10
C VAL A 67 -0.81 1.46 3.48
N ALA A 68 -1.88 1.01 2.84
CA ALA A 68 -2.33 -0.37 2.91
C ALA A 68 -1.97 -1.06 1.58
N TYR A 69 -1.26 -2.19 1.66
CA TYR A 69 -0.95 -3.01 0.49
C TYR A 69 -1.30 -4.47 0.72
N VAL A 70 -1.72 -5.14 -0.35
CA VAL A 70 -2.17 -6.53 -0.32
C VAL A 70 -1.13 -7.40 -0.99
N ARG A 71 -0.63 -8.42 -0.28
CA ARG A 71 0.44 -9.30 -0.75
C ARG A 71 0.00 -10.74 -0.84
N ASP A 72 0.38 -11.41 -1.92
CA ASP A 72 0.39 -12.87 -2.05
C ASP A 72 1.81 -13.38 -2.32
N THR A 73 2.17 -14.50 -1.70
CA THR A 73 3.48 -15.17 -1.84
C THR A 73 3.37 -16.63 -2.27
N LYS A 74 2.14 -17.12 -2.46
CA LYS A 74 1.81 -18.50 -2.80
C LYS A 74 1.09 -18.62 -4.13
N GLY A 75 0.49 -17.54 -4.64
CA GLY A 75 -0.27 -17.56 -5.89
C GLY A 75 -1.65 -18.18 -5.74
N TYR A 76 -2.19 -18.20 -4.51
CA TYR A 76 -3.50 -18.80 -4.20
C TYR A 76 -4.62 -17.78 -4.16
N GLU A 77 -4.31 -16.50 -4.43
CA GLU A 77 -5.27 -15.40 -4.34
C GLU A 77 -5.90 -15.26 -2.94
N ILE A 78 -5.23 -15.82 -1.93
CA ILE A 78 -5.49 -15.60 -0.51
C ILE A 78 -4.37 -14.69 -0.03
N TYR A 79 -4.75 -13.46 0.29
CA TYR A 79 -3.78 -12.41 0.50
C TYR A 79 -3.56 -12.10 1.98
N THR A 80 -2.57 -11.24 2.22
CA THR A 80 -2.36 -10.58 3.51
C THR A 80 -2.30 -9.07 3.29
N ILE A 81 -3.13 -8.31 4.00
CA ILE A 81 -3.04 -6.84 4.06
C ILE A 81 -1.98 -6.45 5.08
N TYR A 82 -1.08 -5.57 4.64
CA TYR A 82 -0.14 -4.86 5.49
C TYR A 82 -0.50 -3.38 5.49
N VAL A 83 -0.47 -2.77 6.67
CA VAL A 83 -0.60 -1.30 6.81
C VAL A 83 0.70 -0.76 7.38
N ILE A 84 1.31 0.18 6.68
CA ILE A 84 2.58 0.81 7.04
C ILE A 84 2.42 2.33 7.15
N ASP A 85 3.27 2.94 7.97
CA ASP A 85 3.52 4.38 7.92
C ASP A 85 4.30 4.70 6.64
N ALA A 86 3.84 5.66 5.86
CA ALA A 86 4.38 5.98 4.54
C ALA A 86 5.74 6.70 4.59
N GLU A 87 6.13 7.27 5.74
CA GLU A 87 7.44 7.91 5.95
C GLU A 87 8.43 6.93 6.57
N MET A 88 8.03 6.25 7.65
CA MET A 88 8.91 5.33 8.38
C MET A 88 9.03 3.98 7.67
N ARG A 89 8.06 3.62 6.82
CA ARG A 89 7.95 2.32 6.13
C ARG A 89 7.83 1.14 7.10
N THR A 90 7.34 1.42 8.29
CA THR A 90 7.17 0.47 9.38
C THR A 90 5.71 0.03 9.51
N PRO A 91 5.43 -1.25 9.80
CA PRO A 91 4.07 -1.71 10.08
C PRO A 91 3.47 -0.97 11.27
N VAL A 92 2.26 -0.44 11.11
CA VAL A 92 1.54 0.23 12.21
C VAL A 92 0.78 -0.76 13.10
N ARG A 93 0.46 -1.94 12.56
CA ARG A 93 -0.27 -3.03 13.25
C ARG A 93 0.15 -4.39 12.70
N LYS A 94 -0.39 -5.44 13.34
CA LYS A 94 -0.30 -6.81 12.82
C LYS A 94 -1.01 -6.91 11.46
N PRO A 95 -0.48 -7.70 10.51
CA PRO A 95 -1.12 -7.91 9.22
C PRO A 95 -2.49 -8.57 9.34
N LEU A 96 -3.40 -8.28 8.40
CA LEU A 96 -4.71 -8.90 8.30
C LEU A 96 -4.62 -10.04 7.27
N VAL A 97 -4.92 -11.26 7.68
CA VAL A 97 -4.78 -12.48 6.87
C VAL A 97 -6.14 -12.95 6.34
N CYS A 98 -6.11 -13.84 5.34
CA CYS A 98 -7.31 -14.47 4.78
C CYS A 98 -8.27 -13.42 4.22
N VAL A 99 -7.70 -12.57 3.36
CA VAL A 99 -8.38 -11.44 2.72
C VAL A 99 -8.29 -11.57 1.21
N THR A 100 -9.21 -10.91 0.52
CA THR A 100 -9.19 -10.74 -0.94
C THR A 100 -8.22 -9.62 -1.35
N SER A 101 -8.14 -9.32 -2.65
CA SER A 101 -7.43 -8.15 -3.18
C SER A 101 -8.15 -6.81 -2.96
N TYR A 102 -9.42 -6.83 -2.54
CA TYR A 102 -10.26 -5.63 -2.44
C TYR A 102 -10.11 -4.93 -1.08
N LEU A 103 -9.62 -3.70 -1.12
CA LEU A 103 -9.60 -2.76 0.00
C LEU A 103 -9.76 -1.31 -0.46
N GLU A 104 -10.27 -0.47 0.43
CA GLU A 104 -10.35 0.98 0.24
C GLU A 104 -10.25 1.73 1.58
N TRP A 105 -9.67 2.94 1.55
CA TRP A 105 -9.66 3.83 2.71
C TRP A 105 -10.95 4.68 2.75
N ILE A 106 -11.52 4.81 3.95
CA ILE A 106 -12.53 5.82 4.27
C ILE A 106 -11.85 6.88 5.13
N GLY A 107 -11.54 8.02 4.49
CA GLY A 107 -10.76 9.09 5.10
C GLY A 107 -9.34 8.64 5.43
N ASP A 108 -8.95 8.88 6.67
CA ASP A 108 -7.56 8.67 7.14
C ASP A 108 -7.40 7.47 8.06
N GLU A 109 -8.50 6.96 8.61
CA GLU A 109 -8.47 6.10 9.78
C GLU A 109 -9.19 4.76 9.57
N VAL A 110 -10.12 4.67 8.62
CA VAL A 110 -10.91 3.45 8.43
C VAL A 110 -10.48 2.76 7.15
N LEU A 111 -10.10 1.49 7.24
CA LEU A 111 -9.89 0.64 6.09
C LEU A 111 -11.05 -0.32 5.94
N VAL A 112 -11.65 -0.39 4.76
CA VAL A 112 -12.66 -1.37 4.40
C VAL A 112 -12.04 -2.41 3.50
N TYR A 113 -12.29 -3.69 3.76
CA TYR A 113 -11.74 -4.80 2.99
C TYR A 113 -12.68 -6.01 3.05
N ILE A 114 -12.46 -6.97 2.14
CA ILE A 114 -13.23 -8.22 2.10
C ILE A 114 -12.38 -9.36 2.64
N THR A 115 -12.91 -10.11 3.61
CA THR A 115 -12.32 -11.36 4.10
C THR A 115 -12.87 -12.58 3.36
N MET A 116 -12.07 -13.63 3.35
CA MET A 116 -12.45 -14.98 2.94
C MET A 116 -12.36 -15.89 4.17
N ASP A 117 -13.33 -16.80 4.34
CA ASP A 117 -13.23 -17.84 5.35
C ASP A 117 -12.20 -18.89 4.88
N GLU A 118 -11.33 -19.37 5.78
CA GLU A 118 -10.31 -20.37 5.42
C GLU A 118 -10.92 -21.72 5.00
N LYS A 119 -12.18 -21.95 5.37
CA LYS A 119 -12.95 -23.11 4.97
C LYS A 119 -13.68 -22.79 3.67
N ASN A 120 -13.14 -23.31 2.56
CA ASN A 120 -13.69 -23.31 1.19
C ASN A 120 -15.20 -23.60 1.11
N GLU A 121 -16.04 -22.64 1.47
CA GLU A 121 -17.41 -22.52 1.03
C GLU A 121 -17.46 -21.18 0.29
N ASP A 122 -17.61 -21.24 -1.03
CA ASP A 122 -17.56 -20.15 -2.02
C ASP A 122 -18.57 -18.99 -1.77
N GLU A 123 -19.19 -18.91 -0.59
CA GLU A 123 -20.28 -18.00 -0.27
C GLU A 123 -20.05 -17.08 0.95
N ASN A 124 -18.89 -17.12 1.63
CA ASN A 124 -18.67 -16.34 2.87
C ASN A 124 -17.76 -15.11 2.72
N LEU A 125 -17.89 -14.35 1.63
CA LEU A 125 -17.27 -13.03 1.52
C LEU A 125 -17.93 -12.05 2.50
N LYS A 126 -17.14 -11.44 3.39
CA LYS A 126 -17.62 -10.48 4.38
C LYS A 126 -16.87 -9.17 4.25
N TRP A 127 -17.61 -8.07 4.19
CA TRP A 127 -17.06 -6.73 4.33
C TRP A 127 -16.71 -6.50 5.80
N LEU A 128 -15.46 -6.17 6.06
CA LEU A 128 -15.00 -5.75 7.38
C LEU A 128 -14.44 -4.34 7.30
N THR A 129 -14.53 -3.65 8.43
CA THR A 129 -13.88 -2.36 8.62
C THR A 129 -12.85 -2.50 9.72
N HIS A 130 -11.70 -1.86 9.56
CA HIS A 130 -10.65 -1.80 10.56
C HIS A 130 -10.28 -0.35 10.84
N TYR A 131 -10.29 0.01 12.12
CA TYR A 131 -10.02 1.37 12.57
C TYR A 131 -8.55 1.55 13.00
N PHE A 132 -7.92 2.57 12.44
CA PHE A 132 -6.57 3.05 12.67
C PHE A 132 -6.65 4.46 13.27
N PRO A 133 -6.87 4.58 14.59
CA PRO A 133 -6.93 5.88 15.24
C PRO A 133 -5.62 6.64 15.01
N THR A 134 -5.73 7.92 14.70
CA THR A 134 -4.60 8.84 14.81
C THR A 134 -4.12 8.82 16.26
N ILE A 135 -2.87 8.39 16.50
CA ILE A 135 -2.26 8.58 17.80
C ILE A 135 -2.01 10.09 17.92
N ALA A 136 -2.75 10.75 18.80
CA ALA A 136 -2.46 12.14 19.15
C ALA A 136 -1.01 12.19 19.67
N ALA A 137 -0.19 13.02 19.03
CA ALA A 137 1.17 13.31 19.46
C ALA A 137 1.17 14.14 20.75
#